data_AF-A0A917XRU8-F1
#
_entry.id   AF-A0A917XRU8-F1
#
_cell.length_a   1.000
_cell.length_b   1.000
_cell.length_c   1.000
_cell.angle_alpha   90.00
_cell.angle_beta   90.00
_cell.angle_gamma   90.00
#
_symmetry.space_group_name_H-M   'P 1'
#
loop_
_entity.id
_entity.type
_entity.pdbx_description
1 polymer ?
#
loop_
_entity_poly.entity_id
_entity_poly.type
_entity_poly.pdbx_seq_one_letter_code
_entity_poly.pdbx_strand_id
1 'polypeptide(L)'
;MLGELIEVFHIILQIVKGEIPLTLVYTVIFLLIAVSLLHIVSEVIKSKGKINLLKLMMEGMATSIIIFVFYMGVYLFIFKIFHSFINTSSELKDENLIWYTIISFFCFITLFSLFYLYKKFNLFGRLVISAIHILLTVSILTLVNKYLIPQSELPISAIVCTLLLNLGFSIFFITFGTESTQKGNEGKKVAK
;
A
#
# COMPACT_ATOMS: atom_id res chain seq x y z
N MET A 1 -18.07 2.95 1.69
CA MET A 1 -16.89 2.82 2.58
C MET A 1 -17.16 2.07 3.88
N LEU A 2 -18.24 2.33 4.62
CA LEU A 2 -18.50 1.63 5.88
C LEU A 2 -18.76 0.12 5.68
N GLY A 3 -19.48 -0.26 4.62
CA GLY A 3 -19.77 -1.66 4.30
C GLY A 3 -18.51 -2.45 3.91
N GLU A 4 -17.61 -1.83 3.17
CA GLU A 4 -16.34 -2.40 2.74
C GLU A 4 -15.38 -2.56 3.92
N LEU A 5 -15.42 -1.64 4.89
CA LEU A 5 -14.66 -1.78 6.13
C LEU A 5 -15.15 -2.98 6.96
N ILE A 6 -16.48 -3.18 7.04
CA ILE A 6 -17.08 -4.36 7.70
C ILE A 6 -16.64 -5.66 7.00
N GLU A 7 -16.54 -5.64 5.67
CA GLU A 7 -16.05 -6.76 4.87
C GLU A 7 -14.56 -7.04 5.11
N VAL A 8 -13.73 -6.00 5.26
CA VAL A 8 -12.34 -6.15 5.71
C VAL A 8 -12.28 -6.83 7.08
N PHE A 9 -13.12 -6.42 8.03
CA PHE A 9 -13.20 -7.08 9.33
C PHE A 9 -13.63 -8.55 9.22
N HIS A 10 -14.58 -8.85 8.33
CA HIS A 10 -15.01 -10.22 8.08
C HIS A 10 -13.86 -11.08 7.53
N ILE A 11 -13.12 -10.56 6.55
CA ILE A 11 -11.92 -11.20 5.99
C ILE A 11 -10.87 -11.44 7.08
N ILE A 12 -10.60 -10.46 7.95
CA ILE A 12 -9.66 -10.62 9.06
C ILE A 12 -10.13 -11.73 10.02
N LEU A 13 -11.43 -11.83 10.28
CA LEU A 13 -11.98 -12.91 11.13
C LEU A 13 -11.82 -14.28 10.46
N GLN A 14 -12.01 -14.40 9.15
CA GLN A 14 -11.77 -15.63 8.41
C GLN A 14 -10.29 -16.05 8.49
N ILE A 15 -9.37 -15.08 8.45
CA ILE A 15 -7.92 -15.32 8.67
C ILE A 15 -7.68 -15.91 10.06
N VAL A 16 -8.26 -15.30 11.11
CA VAL A 16 -8.08 -15.74 12.50
C VAL A 16 -8.69 -17.11 12.76
N LYS A 17 -9.80 -17.44 12.09
CA LYS A 17 -10.46 -18.74 12.19
C LYS A 17 -9.71 -19.87 11.47
N GLY A 18 -8.65 -19.55 10.72
CA GLY A 18 -7.89 -20.53 9.94
C GLY A 18 -8.62 -21.01 8.69
N GLU A 19 -9.64 -20.29 8.24
CA GLU A 19 -10.40 -20.58 7.01
C GLU A 19 -9.59 -20.18 5.75
N ILE A 20 -8.49 -19.44 5.94
CA ILE A 20 -7.60 -18.94 4.89
C ILE A 20 -6.22 -19.60 5.01
N PRO A 21 -5.52 -19.88 3.89
CA PRO A 21 -4.21 -20.51 3.92
C PRO A 21 -3.20 -19.78 4.80
N LEU A 22 -2.46 -20.56 5.59
CA LEU A 22 -1.46 -20.07 6.54
C LEU A 22 -0.36 -19.23 5.87
N THR A 23 -0.03 -19.53 4.62
CA THR A 23 0.91 -18.77 3.78
C THR A 23 0.50 -17.31 3.67
N LEU A 24 -0.81 -17.03 3.50
CA LEU A 24 -1.35 -15.68 3.39
C LEU A 24 -1.13 -14.92 4.70
N VAL A 25 -1.39 -15.57 5.83
CA VAL A 25 -1.19 -15.00 7.17
C VAL A 25 0.26 -14.59 7.40
N TYR A 26 1.20 -15.47 7.05
CA TYR A 26 2.63 -15.17 7.17
C TYR A 26 3.07 -14.02 6.25
N THR A 27 2.53 -13.94 5.02
CA THR A 27 2.82 -12.83 4.12
C THR A 27 2.32 -11.49 4.68
N VAL A 28 1.10 -11.45 5.24
CA VAL A 28 0.55 -10.23 5.86
C VAL A 28 1.40 -9.81 7.07
N ILE A 29 1.74 -10.75 7.96
CA ILE A 29 2.58 -10.47 9.13
C ILE A 29 3.94 -9.92 8.70
N PHE A 30 4.57 -10.56 7.71
CA PHE A 30 5.86 -10.10 7.17
C PHE A 30 5.78 -8.65 6.66
N LEU A 31 4.73 -8.32 5.89
CA LEU A 31 4.52 -6.97 5.38
C LEU A 31 4.32 -5.94 6.49
N LEU A 32 3.49 -6.24 7.49
CA LEU A 32 3.24 -5.36 8.63
C LEU A 32 4.53 -5.08 9.42
N ILE A 33 5.35 -6.11 9.62
CA ILE A 33 6.66 -5.95 10.27
C ILE A 33 7.59 -5.08 9.40
N ALA A 34 7.65 -5.33 8.09
CA ALA A 34 8.49 -4.54 7.18
C ALA A 34 8.13 -3.04 7.18
N VAL A 35 6.84 -2.71 7.14
CA VAL A 35 6.37 -1.30 7.23
C VAL A 35 6.71 -0.71 8.60
N SER A 36 6.51 -1.46 9.67
CA SER A 36 6.83 -1.01 11.03
C SER A 36 8.32 -0.73 11.17
N LEU A 37 9.19 -1.57 10.62
CA LEU A 37 10.63 -1.37 10.61
C LEU A 37 11.02 -0.12 9.82
N LEU A 38 10.41 0.12 8.65
CA LEU A 38 10.64 1.35 7.88
C LEU A 38 10.27 2.61 8.70
N HIS A 39 9.15 2.57 9.43
CA HIS A 39 8.75 3.65 10.31
C HIS A 39 9.77 3.88 11.44
N ILE A 40 10.18 2.82 12.13
CA ILE A 40 11.17 2.88 13.21
C ILE A 40 12.49 3.46 12.69
N VAL A 41 13.01 2.98 11.56
CA VAL A 41 14.26 3.46 10.97
C VAL A 41 14.15 4.95 10.60
N SER A 42 13.03 5.37 10.01
CA SER A 42 12.78 6.76 9.65
C SER A 42 12.82 7.68 10.88
N GLU A 43 12.21 7.27 11.97
CA GLU A 43 12.17 8.07 13.20
C GLU A 43 13.52 8.09 13.92
N VAL A 44 14.25 6.95 13.92
CA VAL A 44 15.61 6.87 14.47
C VAL A 44 16.55 7.84 13.75
N ILE A 45 16.50 7.88 12.41
CA ILE A 45 17.33 8.80 11.59
C ILE A 45 17.00 10.27 11.88
N LYS A 46 15.72 10.59 12.15
CA LYS A 46 15.29 11.97 12.43
C LYS A 46 15.57 12.42 13.85
N SER A 47 15.56 11.51 14.81
CA SER A 47 15.69 11.86 16.22
C SER A 47 17.13 12.27 16.57
N LYS A 48 17.29 13.32 17.38
CA LYS A 48 18.58 13.78 17.93
C LYS A 48 18.72 13.49 19.44
N GLY A 49 17.92 12.59 19.99
CA GLY A 49 17.79 12.38 21.45
C GLY A 49 17.55 10.92 21.85
N LYS A 50 17.21 10.70 23.13
CA LYS A 50 16.88 9.35 23.65
C LYS A 50 15.56 8.87 23.08
N ILE A 51 15.60 7.78 22.32
CA ILE A 51 14.43 7.12 21.74
C ILE A 51 13.94 6.04 22.70
N ASN A 52 12.65 6.05 23.03
CA ASN A 52 12.02 4.89 23.67
C ASN A 52 11.63 3.89 22.58
N LEU A 53 12.50 2.92 22.33
CA LEU A 53 12.35 1.93 21.26
C LEU A 53 11.03 1.15 21.37
N LEU A 54 10.63 0.77 22.59
CA LEU A 54 9.40 0.01 22.81
C LEU A 54 8.15 0.79 22.40
N LYS A 55 8.09 2.07 22.79
CA LYS A 55 6.99 2.95 22.39
C LYS A 55 6.93 3.08 20.87
N LEU A 56 8.08 3.30 20.23
CA LEU A 56 8.18 3.45 18.79
C LEU A 56 7.78 2.17 18.03
N MET A 57 8.12 1.00 18.56
CA MET A 57 7.69 -0.28 18.02
C MET A 57 6.16 -0.45 18.08
N MET A 58 5.54 -0.09 19.21
CA MET A 58 4.07 -0.14 19.35
C MET A 58 3.37 0.82 18.39
N GLU A 59 3.86 2.06 18.28
CA GLU A 59 3.34 3.06 17.35
C GLU A 59 3.51 2.62 15.89
N GLY A 60 4.68 2.08 15.53
CA GLY A 60 4.95 1.56 14.19
C GLY A 60 4.02 0.40 13.81
N MET A 61 3.79 -0.54 14.73
CA MET A 61 2.89 -1.67 14.50
C MET A 61 1.43 -1.23 14.35
N ALA A 62 0.95 -0.38 15.26
CA ALA A 62 -0.41 0.16 15.20
C ALA A 62 -0.64 0.93 13.90
N THR A 63 0.31 1.79 13.51
CA THR A 63 0.24 2.56 12.26
C THR A 63 0.22 1.64 11.04
N SER A 64 1.05 0.60 11.01
CA SER A 64 1.11 -0.36 9.91
C SER A 64 -0.21 -1.11 9.75
N ILE A 65 -0.83 -1.54 10.84
CA ILE A 65 -2.15 -2.20 10.83
C ILE A 65 -3.23 -1.24 10.30
N ILE A 66 -3.26 0.00 10.78
CA ILE A 66 -4.25 1.00 10.34
C ILE A 66 -4.11 1.28 8.84
N ILE A 67 -2.88 1.50 8.36
CA ILE A 67 -2.61 1.75 6.93
C ILE A 67 -3.04 0.56 6.10
N PHE A 68 -2.71 -0.67 6.52
CA PHE A 68 -3.09 -1.89 5.82
C PHE A 68 -4.62 -2.04 5.72
N VAL A 69 -5.34 -1.90 6.84
CA VAL A 69 -6.80 -2.02 6.88
C VAL A 69 -7.47 -0.97 6.00
N PHE A 70 -7.00 0.27 6.06
CA PHE A 70 -7.50 1.35 5.22
C PHE A 70 -7.24 1.06 3.73
N TYR A 71 -6.03 0.61 3.39
CA TYR A 71 -5.66 0.26 2.02
C TYR A 71 -6.53 -0.89 1.49
N MET A 72 -6.74 -1.93 2.29
CA MET A 72 -7.63 -3.04 1.95
C MET A 72 -9.05 -2.56 1.63
N GLY A 73 -9.62 -1.70 2.49
CA GLY A 73 -10.96 -1.17 2.28
C GLY A 73 -11.09 -0.34 0.99
N VAL A 74 -10.10 0.51 0.70
CA VAL A 74 -10.08 1.30 -0.55
C VAL A 74 -9.88 0.39 -1.77
N TYR A 75 -9.05 -0.64 -1.66
CA TYR A 75 -8.84 -1.61 -2.74
C TYR A 75 -10.12 -2.37 -3.06
N LEU A 76 -10.79 -2.93 -2.06
CA LEU A 76 -12.06 -3.64 -2.25
C LEU A 76 -13.12 -2.74 -2.90
N PHE A 77 -13.23 -1.51 -2.43
CA PHE A 77 -14.15 -0.52 -3.00
C PHE A 77 -13.88 -0.28 -4.49
N ILE A 78 -12.64 0.02 -4.85
CA ILE A 78 -12.24 0.30 -6.23
C ILE A 78 -12.36 -0.96 -7.10
N PHE A 79 -11.95 -2.12 -6.57
CA PHE A 79 -12.04 -3.39 -7.25
C PHE A 79 -13.49 -3.74 -7.61
N LYS A 80 -14.43 -3.57 -6.67
CA LYS A 80 -15.87 -3.80 -6.92
C LYS A 80 -16.43 -2.90 -8.01
N ILE A 81 -16.03 -1.62 -8.03
CA ILE A 81 -16.41 -0.69 -9.09
C ILE A 81 -15.92 -1.23 -10.45
N PHE A 82 -14.62 -1.54 -10.57
CA PHE A 82 -14.07 -2.04 -11.84
C PHE A 82 -14.64 -3.39 -12.27
N HIS A 83 -14.82 -4.30 -11.33
CA HIS A 83 -15.40 -5.60 -11.60
C HIS A 83 -16.83 -5.47 -12.13
N SER A 84 -17.62 -4.54 -11.58
CA SER A 84 -18.97 -4.23 -12.07
C SER A 84 -18.95 -3.63 -13.49
N PHE A 85 -17.92 -2.88 -13.87
CA PHE A 85 -17.80 -2.26 -15.20
C PHE A 85 -17.30 -3.24 -16.27
N ILE A 86 -16.41 -4.17 -15.93
CA ILE A 86 -15.77 -5.08 -16.90
C ILE A 86 -16.68 -6.29 -17.23
N ASN A 87 -17.86 -6.40 -16.62
CA ASN A 87 -18.90 -7.40 -16.89
C ASN A 87 -18.35 -8.84 -16.94
N THR A 88 -17.37 -9.12 -16.07
CA THR A 88 -16.73 -10.43 -16.02
C THR A 88 -17.60 -11.32 -15.14
N SER A 89 -18.21 -12.34 -15.74
CA SER A 89 -19.07 -13.32 -15.06
C SER A 89 -18.33 -14.31 -14.15
N SER A 90 -17.02 -14.15 -13.97
CA SER A 90 -16.23 -15.03 -13.12
C SER A 90 -16.42 -14.63 -11.66
N GLU A 91 -17.02 -15.51 -10.86
CA GLU A 91 -16.95 -15.44 -9.40
C GLU A 91 -15.48 -15.48 -8.97
N LEU A 92 -14.95 -14.32 -8.59
CA LEU A 92 -13.68 -14.25 -7.90
C LEU A 92 -13.88 -14.79 -6.49
N LYS A 93 -13.17 -15.88 -6.18
CA LYS A 93 -13.10 -16.40 -4.80
C LYS A 93 -12.51 -15.31 -3.90
N ASP A 94 -13.11 -15.12 -2.73
CA ASP A 94 -12.68 -14.14 -1.73
C ASP A 94 -11.17 -14.24 -1.42
N GLU A 95 -10.64 -15.47 -1.41
CA GLU A 95 -9.22 -15.74 -1.20
C GLU A 95 -8.29 -15.05 -2.24
N ASN A 96 -8.66 -15.09 -3.52
CA ASN A 96 -7.86 -14.49 -4.59
C ASN A 96 -7.85 -12.96 -4.46
N LEU A 97 -8.98 -12.38 -4.06
CA LEU A 97 -9.10 -10.95 -3.85
C LEU A 97 -8.18 -10.46 -2.72
N ILE A 98 -8.08 -11.23 -1.64
CA ILE A 98 -7.17 -10.93 -0.53
C ILE A 98 -5.72 -10.98 -1.01
N TRP A 99 -5.36 -12.01 -1.78
CA TRP A 99 -4.03 -12.11 -2.38
C TRP A 99 -3.69 -10.90 -3.26
N TYR A 100 -4.58 -10.50 -4.18
CA TYR A 100 -4.33 -9.32 -5.02
C TYR A 100 -4.19 -8.03 -4.21
N THR A 101 -4.97 -7.89 -3.14
CA THR A 101 -4.86 -6.72 -2.28
C THR A 101 -3.52 -6.68 -1.55
N ILE A 102 -3.04 -7.83 -1.06
CA ILE A 102 -1.73 -7.97 -0.42
C ILE A 102 -0.60 -7.60 -1.39
N ILE A 103 -0.64 -8.11 -2.63
CA ILE A 103 0.37 -7.76 -3.63
C ILE A 103 0.32 -6.27 -3.96
N SER A 104 -0.88 -5.73 -4.15
CA SER A 104 -1.06 -4.31 -4.41
C SER A 104 -0.47 -3.46 -3.30
N PHE A 105 -0.67 -3.85 -2.03
CA PHE A 105 -0.08 -3.18 -0.88
C PHE A 105 1.46 -3.31 -0.84
N PHE A 106 1.99 -4.48 -1.18
CA PHE A 106 3.44 -4.69 -1.28
C PHE A 106 4.08 -3.80 -2.37
N CYS A 107 3.44 -3.70 -3.54
CA CYS A 107 3.83 -2.75 -4.59
C CYS A 107 3.85 -1.32 -4.05
N PHE A 108 2.81 -0.93 -3.32
CA PHE A 108 2.67 0.43 -2.77
C PHE A 108 3.83 0.76 -1.84
N ILE A 109 4.15 -0.11 -0.88
CA ILE A 109 5.25 0.09 0.07
C ILE A 109 6.59 0.15 -0.66
N THR A 110 6.85 -0.82 -1.55
CA THR A 110 8.15 -0.99 -2.21
C THR A 110 8.45 0.19 -3.13
N LEU A 111 7.42 0.66 -3.85
CA LEU A 111 7.56 1.73 -4.83
C LEU A 111 7.32 3.11 -4.23
N PHE A 112 6.98 3.20 -2.95
CA PHE A 112 6.71 4.47 -2.26
C PHE A 112 7.87 5.48 -2.40
N SER A 113 9.10 4.99 -2.39
CA SER A 113 10.31 5.80 -2.48
C SER A 113 10.49 6.50 -3.83
N LEU A 114 10.06 5.86 -4.95
CA LEU A 114 10.12 6.45 -6.29
C LEU A 114 9.28 7.72 -6.39
N PHE A 115 8.23 7.85 -5.57
CA PHE A 115 7.35 9.02 -5.58
C PHE A 115 7.99 10.28 -5.03
N TYR A 116 8.94 10.17 -4.10
CA TYR A 116 9.69 11.33 -3.64
C TYR A 116 10.51 11.96 -4.77
N LEU A 117 10.89 11.19 -5.78
CA LEU A 117 11.60 11.71 -6.95
C LEU A 117 10.71 12.61 -7.81
N TYR A 118 9.39 12.38 -7.88
CA TYR A 118 8.47 13.18 -8.72
C TYR A 118 8.57 14.69 -8.48
N LYS A 119 8.78 15.09 -7.22
CA LYS A 119 8.85 16.51 -6.85
C LYS A 119 10.09 17.21 -7.40
N LYS A 120 11.17 16.46 -7.63
CA LYS A 120 12.45 17.01 -8.10
C LYS A 120 12.51 17.21 -9.61
N PHE A 121 11.65 16.53 -10.38
CA PHE A 121 11.70 16.55 -11.83
C PHE A 121 10.62 17.42 -12.47
N ASN A 122 10.92 17.92 -13.67
CA ASN A 122 9.99 18.63 -14.55
C ASN A 122 8.92 17.68 -15.11
N LEU A 123 7.96 18.20 -15.89
CA LEU A 123 6.85 17.43 -16.44
C LEU A 123 7.31 16.17 -17.19
N PHE A 124 8.32 16.29 -18.04
CA PHE A 124 8.87 15.17 -18.79
C PHE A 124 9.48 14.10 -17.88
N GLY A 125 10.30 14.50 -16.90
CA GLY A 125 10.86 13.55 -15.93
C GLY A 125 9.79 12.87 -15.07
N ARG A 126 8.69 13.57 -14.72
CA ARG A 126 7.55 12.97 -14.03
C ARG A 126 6.87 11.89 -14.87
N LEU A 127 6.70 12.11 -16.17
CA LEU A 127 6.14 11.09 -17.08
C LEU A 127 7.03 9.85 -17.15
N VAL A 128 8.35 10.03 -17.22
CA VAL A 128 9.32 8.92 -17.22
C VAL A 128 9.23 8.13 -15.92
N ILE A 129 9.17 8.80 -14.76
CA ILE A 129 9.04 8.11 -13.46
C ILE A 129 7.69 7.39 -13.36
N SER A 130 6.59 7.96 -13.88
CA SER A 130 5.29 7.26 -13.98
C SER A 130 5.40 5.97 -14.77
N ALA A 131 6.05 6.01 -15.93
CA ALA A 131 6.23 4.83 -16.77
C ALA A 131 7.06 3.75 -16.06
N ILE A 132 8.17 4.15 -15.41
CA ILE A 132 8.99 3.25 -14.60
C ILE A 132 8.16 2.64 -13.46
N HIS A 133 7.37 3.45 -12.77
CA HIS A 133 6.53 2.98 -11.67
C HIS A 133 5.48 1.96 -12.14
N ILE A 134 4.82 2.20 -13.28
CA ILE A 134 3.88 1.26 -13.89
C ILE A 134 4.59 -0.05 -14.25
N LEU A 135 5.74 0.02 -14.93
CA LEU A 135 6.52 -1.16 -15.32
C LEU A 135 6.94 -1.99 -14.10
N LEU A 136 7.42 -1.34 -13.04
CA LEU A 136 7.81 -2.02 -11.81
C LEU A 136 6.60 -2.63 -11.09
N THR A 137 5.45 -1.94 -11.07
CA THR A 137 4.22 -2.45 -10.45
C THR A 137 3.76 -3.73 -11.15
N VAL A 138 3.70 -3.71 -12.49
CA VAL A 138 3.34 -4.91 -13.28
C VAL A 138 4.35 -6.04 -13.07
N SER A 139 5.65 -5.71 -13.01
CA SER A 139 6.71 -6.69 -12.80
C SER A 139 6.60 -7.38 -11.44
N ILE A 140 6.45 -6.60 -10.36
CA ILE A 140 6.26 -7.13 -9.00
C ILE A 140 4.97 -7.95 -8.94
N LEU A 141 3.87 -7.43 -9.48
CA LEU A 141 2.58 -8.13 -9.51
C LEU A 141 2.68 -9.49 -10.18
N THR A 142 3.33 -9.55 -11.35
CA THR A 142 3.53 -10.80 -12.10
C THR A 142 4.44 -11.78 -11.35
N LEU A 143 5.54 -11.28 -10.77
CA LEU A 143 6.50 -12.12 -10.05
C LEU A 143 5.87 -12.73 -8.79
N VAL A 144 5.18 -11.90 -8.00
CA VAL A 144 4.51 -12.34 -6.77
C VAL A 144 3.34 -13.27 -7.09
N ASN A 145 2.54 -13.00 -8.13
CA ASN A 145 1.49 -13.92 -8.57
C ASN A 145 2.06 -15.29 -9.00
N LYS A 146 3.22 -15.30 -9.68
CA LYS A 146 3.85 -16.54 -10.15
C LYS A 146 4.40 -17.41 -9.02
N TYR A 147 4.98 -16.81 -7.98
CA TYR A 147 5.72 -17.54 -6.94
C TYR A 147 5.01 -17.67 -5.60
N LEU A 148 4.04 -16.79 -5.29
CA LEU A 148 3.42 -16.72 -3.96
C LEU A 148 1.90 -17.01 -3.98
N ILE A 149 1.20 -16.76 -5.09
CA ILE A 149 -0.25 -17.06 -5.19
C ILE A 149 -0.44 -18.50 -5.71
N PRO A 150 -1.37 -19.29 -5.14
CA PRO A 150 -1.77 -20.58 -5.72
C PRO A 150 -2.33 -20.35 -7.13
N GLN A 151 -1.66 -20.92 -8.15
CA GLN A 151 -1.85 -20.71 -9.60
C GLN A 151 -3.25 -20.28 -10.07
N SER A 152 -3.58 -19.01 -9.88
CA SER A 152 -4.77 -18.37 -10.42
C SER A 152 -4.35 -17.44 -11.55
N GLU A 153 -5.09 -17.45 -12.65
CA GLU A 153 -4.95 -16.43 -13.68
C GLU A 153 -5.17 -15.06 -13.05
N LEU A 154 -4.25 -14.13 -13.32
CA LEU A 154 -4.33 -12.77 -12.79
C LEU A 154 -5.37 -12.00 -13.63
N PRO A 155 -6.55 -11.65 -13.08
CA PRO A 155 -7.58 -11.00 -13.86
C PRO A 155 -7.17 -9.57 -14.18
N ILE A 156 -7.57 -9.08 -15.37
CA ILE A 156 -7.29 -7.72 -15.82
C ILE A 156 -7.81 -6.68 -14.83
N SER A 157 -8.95 -6.94 -14.18
CA SER A 157 -9.53 -6.09 -13.14
C SER A 157 -8.56 -5.88 -11.95
N ALA A 158 -7.86 -6.93 -11.51
CA ALA A 158 -6.87 -6.83 -10.43
C ALA A 158 -5.65 -6.03 -10.85
N ILE A 159 -5.18 -6.19 -12.10
CA ILE A 159 -4.05 -5.42 -12.64
C ILE A 159 -4.41 -3.94 -12.70
N VAL A 160 -5.56 -3.61 -13.30
CA VAL A 160 -6.02 -2.22 -13.46
C VAL A 160 -6.27 -1.57 -12.11
N CYS A 161 -6.94 -2.27 -11.19
CA CYS A 161 -7.18 -1.80 -9.83
C CYS A 161 -5.86 -1.50 -9.10
N THR A 162 -4.89 -2.44 -9.16
CA THR A 162 -3.56 -2.27 -8.55
C THR A 162 -2.85 -1.04 -9.11
N LEU A 163 -2.83 -0.87 -10.44
CA LEU A 163 -2.16 0.26 -11.08
C LEU A 163 -2.79 1.60 -10.70
N LEU A 164 -4.11 1.71 -10.79
CA LEU A 164 -4.82 2.96 -10.48
C LEU A 164 -4.67 3.35 -9.03
N LEU A 165 -4.75 2.38 -8.13
CA LEU A 165 -4.70 2.62 -6.71
C LEU A 165 -3.28 3.00 -6.27
N ASN A 166 -2.26 2.28 -6.76
CA ASN A 166 -0.86 2.63 -6.51
C ASN A 166 -0.51 4.01 -7.05
N LEU A 167 -0.84 4.30 -8.32
CA LEU A 167 -0.56 5.60 -8.93
C LEU A 167 -1.37 6.73 -8.28
N GLY A 168 -2.65 6.47 -7.95
CA GLY A 168 -3.55 7.43 -7.31
C GLY A 168 -3.11 7.83 -5.91
N PHE A 169 -2.79 6.85 -5.05
CA PHE A 169 -2.24 7.15 -3.72
C PHE A 169 -0.93 7.91 -3.82
N SER A 170 -0.09 7.57 -4.79
CA SER A 170 1.18 8.23 -5.00
C SER A 170 1.02 9.71 -5.34
N ILE A 171 0.13 10.03 -6.28
CA ILE A 171 -0.21 11.41 -6.61
C ILE A 171 -0.80 12.13 -5.40
N PHE A 172 -1.70 11.47 -4.66
CA PHE A 172 -2.31 12.04 -3.45
C PHE A 172 -1.26 12.41 -2.39
N PHE A 173 -0.34 11.50 -2.05
CA PHE A 173 0.72 11.75 -1.07
C PHE A 173 1.72 12.80 -1.55
N ILE A 174 2.02 12.87 -2.85
CA ILE A 174 2.84 13.95 -3.42
C ILE A 174 2.13 15.29 -3.25
N THR A 175 0.84 15.38 -3.58
CA THR A 175 0.12 16.66 -3.57
C THR A 175 -0.12 17.16 -2.16
N PHE A 176 -0.67 16.32 -1.28
CA PHE A 176 -1.12 16.73 0.05
C PHE A 176 -0.16 16.38 1.20
N GLY A 177 0.69 15.37 1.02
CA GLY A 177 1.54 14.85 2.10
C GLY A 177 2.76 15.70 2.45
N THR A 178 3.14 16.67 1.62
CA THR A 178 4.36 17.49 1.83
C THR A 178 4.12 18.93 2.22
N GLU A 179 2.88 19.42 2.18
CA GLU A 179 2.60 20.81 2.55
C GLU A 179 2.89 21.09 4.04
N SER A 180 2.80 20.07 4.89
CA SER A 180 3.11 20.18 6.32
C SER A 180 4.61 20.40 6.61
N THR A 181 5.51 19.94 5.74
CA THR A 181 6.96 20.09 5.94
C THR A 181 7.48 21.47 5.53
N GLN A 182 6.77 22.20 4.66
CA GLN A 182 7.20 23.49 4.14
C GLN A 182 6.84 24.66 5.08
N LYS A 183 5.65 24.62 5.69
CA LYS A 183 5.21 25.66 6.66
C LYS A 183 6.09 25.75 7.92
N GLY A 184 6.74 24.66 8.32
CA GLY A 184 7.66 24.65 9.48
C GLY A 184 9.02 25.32 9.23
N ASN A 185 9.42 25.48 7.96
CA ASN A 185 10.74 26.02 7.61
C ASN A 185 10.70 27.51 7.23
N GLU A 186 9.55 28.02 6.78
CA GLU A 186 9.37 29.45 6.51
C GLU A 186 9.18 30.27 7.79
N GLY A 187 8.53 29.71 8.82
CA GLY A 187 8.39 30.37 10.13
C GLY A 187 9.71 30.58 10.89
N LYS A 188 10.79 29.89 10.51
CA LYS A 188 12.14 30.06 11.09
C LYS A 188 13.03 31.06 10.35
N LYS A 189 12.66 31.47 9.13
CA LYS A 189 13.45 32.44 8.35
C LYS A 189 13.06 33.90 8.59
N VAL A 190 11.93 34.17 9.24
CA VAL A 190 11.45 35.54 9.53
C VAL A 190 11.84 36.00 10.95
N ALA A 191 12.44 35.14 11.76
CA ALA A 191 12.99 35.47 13.07
C ALA A 191 14.52 35.42 13.06
N LYS A 192 15.14 36.33 12.31
CA LYS A 192 16.55 36.71 12.48
C LYS A 192 16.74 38.17 12.11
#